data_AF-A0A936EL86-F1
#
_entry.id   AF-A0A936EL86-F1
#
_cell.length_a   1.000
_cell.length_b   1.000
_cell.length_c   1.000
_cell.angle_alpha   90.00
_cell.angle_beta   90.00
_cell.angle_gamma   90.00
#
_symmetry.space_group_name_H-M   'P 1'
#
loop_
_entity.id
_entity.type
_entity.pdbx_description
1 polymer ?
#
loop_
_entity_poly.entity_id
_entity_poly.type
_entity_poly.pdbx_seq_one_letter_code
_entity_poly.pdbx_strand_id
1 'polypeptide(L)'
;MAGISKLFLTVVFAFTVSALFAQKPKPKPAAPAKPAGFQKFTPPKLTSMLGIRGDSSIVYREEALQLINLPLRVTDDKKGIYTITSYQVLYKRRGVTETEDMSGKTSPTTTTVISNFKTTPLSPIWIKTLTEQLRIGEELYFFDIVAKDALGRLMFAPDLRIKVK
;
A
#
# COMPACT_ATOMS: atom_id res chain seq x y z
N MET A 1 -44.05 81.78 46.66
CA MET A 1 -45.27 81.57 45.85
C MET A 1 -44.93 81.83 44.39
N ALA A 2 -45.49 81.00 43.51
CA ALA A 2 -45.13 80.82 42.11
C ALA A 2 -45.48 82.00 41.17
N GLY A 3 -44.90 82.00 39.97
CA GLY A 3 -45.41 82.77 38.82
C GLY A 3 -44.30 83.20 37.85
N ILE A 4 -44.01 82.41 36.81
CA ILE A 4 -44.46 82.63 35.42
C ILE A 4 -43.71 83.78 34.70
N SER A 5 -42.77 83.40 33.84
CA SER A 5 -42.37 84.15 32.64
C SER A 5 -41.93 83.11 31.60
N LYS A 6 -42.87 82.54 30.85
CA LYS A 6 -43.10 82.86 29.44
C LYS A 6 -41.82 83.16 28.65
N LEU A 7 -41.55 82.23 27.74
CA LEU A 7 -41.31 82.54 26.32
C LEU A 7 -39.94 83.14 25.99
N PHE A 8 -38.91 82.31 25.92
CA PHE A 8 -37.88 82.46 24.89
C PHE A 8 -37.31 81.08 24.52
N LEU A 9 -37.13 80.89 23.22
CA LEU A 9 -36.35 79.82 22.60
C LEU A 9 -37.02 78.45 22.38
N THR A 10 -38.15 78.50 21.68
CA THR A 10 -38.27 77.73 20.43
C THR A 10 -37.01 77.95 19.60
N VAL A 11 -36.21 76.90 19.31
CA VAL A 11 -35.39 76.70 18.10
C VAL A 11 -34.55 75.42 18.27
N VAL A 12 -34.82 74.47 17.37
CA VAL A 12 -34.08 73.23 17.05
C VAL A 12 -34.21 72.05 18.02
N PHE A 13 -35.34 71.34 17.95
CA PHE A 13 -35.32 69.87 18.06
C PHE A 13 -35.98 69.28 16.80
N ALA A 14 -35.38 69.60 15.65
CA ALA A 14 -35.73 69.02 14.37
C ALA A 14 -34.80 67.83 14.12
N PHE A 15 -35.22 66.63 14.49
CA PHE A 15 -34.79 65.38 13.84
C PHE A 15 -35.86 64.30 14.05
N THR A 16 -36.94 64.47 13.29
CA THR A 16 -37.90 63.43 12.97
C THR A 16 -37.24 62.32 12.15
N VAL A 17 -37.24 61.11 12.71
CA VAL A 17 -37.54 59.80 12.10
C VAL A 17 -37.40 59.69 10.58
N SER A 18 -36.39 58.93 10.11
CA SER A 18 -36.56 57.81 9.15
C SER A 18 -35.23 57.21 8.72
N ALA A 19 -34.83 56.10 9.34
CA ALA A 19 -34.02 55.04 8.73
C ALA A 19 -34.11 53.78 9.60
N LEU A 20 -35.24 53.07 9.52
CA LEU A 20 -35.29 51.68 9.94
C LEU A 20 -34.45 50.88 8.93
N PHE A 21 -33.18 50.67 9.26
CA PHE A 21 -32.40 49.63 8.61
C PHE A 21 -33.06 48.29 8.93
N ALA A 22 -33.64 47.66 7.90
CA ALA A 22 -33.97 46.24 7.90
C ALA A 22 -32.67 45.43 8.11
N GLN A 23 -32.32 45.15 9.36
CA GLN A 23 -31.26 44.20 9.68
C GLN A 23 -31.82 42.80 9.44
N LYS A 24 -31.39 42.18 8.33
CA LYS A 24 -31.61 40.77 8.06
C LYS A 24 -31.20 39.95 9.30
N PRO A 25 -32.00 38.96 9.74
CA PRO A 25 -31.61 38.10 10.85
C PRO A 25 -30.25 37.47 10.56
N LYS A 26 -29.33 37.60 11.51
CA LYS A 26 -27.98 37.05 11.46
C LYS A 26 -28.08 35.55 11.14
N PRO A 27 -27.31 35.02 10.16
CA PRO A 27 -27.28 33.58 9.91
C PRO A 27 -26.90 32.88 11.21
N LYS A 28 -27.75 31.94 11.64
CA LYS A 28 -27.45 31.05 12.76
C LYS A 28 -26.10 30.39 12.47
N PRO A 29 -25.13 30.36 13.40
CA PRO A 29 -23.87 29.66 13.17
C PRO A 29 -24.18 28.24 12.73
N ALA A 30 -23.68 27.85 11.56
CA ALA A 30 -23.78 26.47 11.11
C ALA A 30 -23.20 25.60 12.22
N ALA A 31 -23.98 24.62 12.69
CA ALA A 31 -23.47 23.63 13.62
C ALA A 31 -22.19 23.03 13.01
N PRO A 32 -21.12 22.83 13.81
CA PRO A 32 -19.88 22.24 13.29
C PRO A 32 -20.23 20.95 12.58
N ALA A 33 -19.86 20.87 11.30
CA ALA A 33 -20.05 19.67 10.51
C ALA A 33 -19.46 18.50 11.29
N LYS A 34 -20.28 17.49 11.59
CA LYS A 34 -19.81 16.24 12.18
C LYS A 34 -18.58 15.80 11.37
N PRO A 35 -17.45 15.48 12.01
CA PRO A 35 -16.32 14.94 11.27
C PRO A 35 -16.81 13.76 10.45
N ALA A 36 -16.55 13.80 9.15
CA ALA A 36 -16.90 12.71 8.24
C ALA A 36 -16.43 11.42 8.89
N GLY A 37 -17.39 10.55 9.25
CA GLY A 37 -17.11 9.37 10.04
C GLY A 37 -15.97 8.59 9.39
N PHE A 38 -15.05 8.09 10.21
CA PHE A 38 -14.03 7.12 9.78
C PHE A 38 -14.75 5.98 9.05
N GLN A 39 -14.73 6.02 7.71
CA GLN A 39 -15.25 4.93 6.90
C GLN A 39 -14.38 3.72 7.20
N LYS A 40 -14.99 2.69 7.80
CA LYS A 40 -14.29 1.47 8.19
C LYS A 40 -13.65 0.86 6.94
N PHE A 41 -12.33 0.90 6.87
CA PHE A 41 -11.59 0.30 5.77
C PHE A 41 -11.73 -1.21 5.83
N THR A 42 -12.27 -1.79 4.76
CA THR A 42 -12.26 -3.24 4.56
C THR A 42 -11.19 -3.53 3.52
N PRO A 43 -10.08 -4.19 3.89
CA PRO A 43 -9.01 -4.47 2.95
C PRO A 43 -9.51 -5.42 1.85
N PRO A 44 -9.19 -5.14 0.58
CA PRO A 44 -9.54 -6.01 -0.53
C PRO A 44 -8.73 -7.31 -0.46
N LYS A 45 -9.23 -8.36 -1.13
CA LYS A 45 -8.49 -9.59 -1.33
C LYS A 45 -7.37 -9.33 -2.35
N LEU A 46 -6.12 -9.40 -1.89
CA LEU A 46 -4.95 -9.22 -2.74
C LEU A 46 -4.48 -10.54 -3.35
N THR A 47 -3.75 -10.46 -4.45
CA THR A 47 -3.08 -11.56 -5.13
C THR A 47 -1.70 -11.11 -5.58
N SER A 48 -0.68 -11.92 -5.35
CA SER A 48 0.69 -11.68 -5.82
C SER A 48 1.00 -12.53 -7.04
N MET A 49 1.65 -11.95 -8.04
CA MET A 49 1.90 -12.61 -9.32
C MET A 49 3.26 -12.23 -9.93
N LEU A 50 3.88 -13.19 -10.62
CA LEU A 50 4.93 -12.95 -11.61
C LEU A 50 4.38 -13.29 -13.00
N GLY A 51 4.29 -12.30 -13.89
CA GLY A 51 3.63 -12.47 -15.18
C GLY A 51 2.19 -12.96 -15.02
N ILE A 52 1.88 -14.15 -15.54
CA ILE A 52 0.57 -14.80 -15.42
C ILE A 52 0.46 -15.77 -14.25
N ARG A 53 1.56 -16.02 -13.52
CA ARG A 53 1.62 -17.00 -12.44
C ARG A 53 1.32 -16.34 -11.10
N GLY A 54 0.23 -16.77 -10.47
CA GLY A 54 -0.07 -16.52 -9.06
C GLY A 54 0.18 -17.75 -8.21
N ASP A 55 0.08 -17.57 -6.89
CA ASP A 55 0.14 -18.63 -5.87
C ASP A 55 1.38 -19.54 -5.93
N SER A 56 1.23 -20.81 -5.54
CA SER A 56 2.27 -21.83 -5.69
C SER A 56 2.18 -22.46 -7.08
N SER A 57 3.07 -22.05 -7.98
CA SER A 57 3.16 -22.56 -9.35
C SER A 57 4.34 -23.52 -9.53
N ILE A 58 4.14 -24.57 -10.35
CA ILE A 58 5.21 -25.46 -10.80
C ILE A 58 5.46 -25.19 -12.28
N VAL A 59 6.67 -24.78 -12.62
CA VAL A 59 7.03 -24.30 -13.97
C VAL A 59 8.31 -24.98 -14.46
N TYR A 60 8.50 -25.00 -15.77
CA TYR A 60 9.76 -25.45 -16.35
C TYR A 60 10.88 -24.44 -16.08
N ARG A 61 12.13 -24.91 -16.09
CA ARG A 61 13.30 -24.04 -15.86
C ARG A 61 13.31 -22.81 -16.75
N GLU A 62 13.04 -22.95 -18.05
CA GLU A 62 13.07 -21.86 -19.01
C GLU A 62 12.00 -20.81 -18.70
N GLU A 63 10.81 -21.25 -18.27
CA GLU A 63 9.75 -20.36 -17.82
C GLU A 63 10.15 -19.66 -16.51
N ALA A 64 10.76 -20.36 -15.55
CA ALA A 64 11.27 -19.73 -14.33
C ALA A 64 12.29 -18.62 -14.65
N LEU A 65 13.18 -18.86 -15.61
CA LEU A 65 14.16 -17.85 -16.07
C LEU A 65 13.50 -16.64 -16.73
N GLN A 66 12.36 -16.80 -17.40
CA GLN A 66 11.58 -15.66 -17.88
C GLN A 66 10.91 -14.91 -16.73
N LEU A 67 10.32 -15.64 -15.77
CA LEU A 67 9.58 -15.06 -14.65
C LEU A 67 10.48 -14.21 -13.73
N ILE A 68 11.72 -14.59 -13.48
CA ILE A 68 12.65 -13.83 -12.62
C ILE A 68 13.01 -12.44 -13.18
N ASN A 69 12.81 -12.24 -14.49
CA ASN A 69 13.01 -10.95 -15.15
C ASN A 69 11.77 -10.04 -15.07
N LEU A 70 10.63 -10.57 -14.64
CA LEU A 70 9.38 -9.82 -14.54
C LEU A 70 9.24 -9.15 -13.17
N PRO A 71 8.59 -7.99 -13.10
CA PRO A 71 8.24 -7.38 -11.83
C PRO A 71 7.19 -8.22 -11.12
N LEU A 72 7.35 -8.39 -9.80
CA LEU A 72 6.31 -8.85 -8.91
C LEU A 72 5.15 -7.84 -8.96
N ARG A 73 3.93 -8.34 -9.11
CA ARG A 73 2.73 -7.52 -9.17
C ARG A 73 1.79 -7.93 -8.05
N VAL A 74 1.15 -6.95 -7.44
CA VAL A 74 0.07 -7.15 -6.48
C VAL A 74 -1.19 -6.53 -7.03
N THR A 75 -2.24 -7.33 -7.16
CA THR A 75 -3.56 -6.87 -7.62
C THR A 75 -4.68 -7.34 -6.72
N ASP A 76 -5.83 -6.70 -6.80
CA ASP A 76 -7.07 -7.22 -6.21
C ASP A 76 -7.97 -7.91 -7.25
N ASP A 77 -9.13 -8.40 -6.81
CA ASP A 77 -10.14 -9.03 -7.65
C ASP A 77 -10.66 -8.10 -8.77
N LYS A 78 -10.56 -6.78 -8.58
CA LYS A 78 -10.95 -5.76 -9.56
C LYS A 78 -9.79 -5.34 -10.47
N LYS A 79 -8.66 -6.07 -10.42
CA LYS A 79 -7.41 -5.76 -11.15
C LYS A 79 -6.82 -4.40 -10.78
N GLY A 80 -7.17 -3.84 -9.62
CA GLY A 80 -6.52 -2.67 -9.06
C GLY A 80 -5.05 -2.98 -8.79
N ILE A 81 -4.14 -2.10 -9.20
CA ILE A 81 -2.69 -2.31 -9.06
C ILE A 81 -2.20 -1.64 -7.78
N TYR A 82 -1.44 -2.38 -6.98
CA TYR A 82 -0.86 -1.90 -5.73
C TYR A 82 0.65 -1.70 -5.88
N THR A 83 1.18 -0.64 -5.27
CA THR A 83 2.61 -0.34 -5.32
C THR A 83 3.34 -1.18 -4.27
N ILE A 84 4.29 -2.01 -4.68
CA ILE A 84 5.10 -2.79 -3.75
C ILE A 84 6.05 -1.86 -2.99
N THR A 85 6.07 -2.00 -1.67
CA THR A 85 6.97 -1.26 -0.75
C THR A 85 8.13 -2.14 -0.31
N SER A 86 7.88 -3.42 -0.06
CA SER A 86 8.94 -4.39 0.19
C SER A 86 8.47 -5.82 -0.02
N TYR A 87 9.42 -6.73 -0.19
CA TYR A 87 9.22 -8.17 -0.16
C TYR A 87 10.55 -8.85 0.17
N GLN A 88 10.50 -10.14 0.50
CA GLN A 88 11.68 -10.98 0.65
C GLN A 88 11.65 -12.09 -0.40
N VAL A 89 12.82 -12.51 -0.85
CA VAL A 89 12.97 -13.66 -1.74
C VAL A 89 13.91 -14.66 -1.13
N LEU A 90 13.45 -15.89 -1.09
CA LEU A 90 14.18 -17.08 -0.72
C LEU A 90 14.42 -17.91 -1.97
N TYR A 91 15.68 -18.28 -2.20
CA TYR A 91 16.07 -19.26 -3.22
C TYR A 91 16.61 -20.50 -2.53
N LYS A 92 15.84 -21.60 -2.64
CA LYS A 92 16.17 -22.91 -2.10
C LYS A 92 16.85 -23.74 -3.19
N ARG A 93 18.12 -24.02 -2.96
CA ARG A 93 19.03 -24.73 -3.86
C ARG A 93 19.16 -26.19 -3.44
N ARG A 94 19.34 -27.09 -4.40
CA ARG A 94 19.77 -28.45 -4.09
C ARG A 94 21.30 -28.48 -4.03
N GLY A 95 21.82 -28.95 -2.92
CA GLY A 95 23.24 -29.23 -2.73
C GLY A 95 23.49 -30.74 -2.69
N VAL A 96 24.76 -31.11 -2.79
CA VAL A 96 25.24 -32.46 -2.46
C VAL A 96 26.24 -32.33 -1.32
N THR A 97 26.15 -33.19 -0.33
CA THR A 97 27.14 -33.29 0.73
C THR A 97 27.67 -34.72 0.75
N GLU A 98 28.99 -34.85 0.81
CA GLU A 98 29.65 -36.13 1.09
C GLU A 98 29.33 -36.48 2.55
N THR A 99 28.65 -37.60 2.79
CA THR A 99 28.48 -38.07 4.17
C THR A 99 29.83 -38.48 4.73
N GLU A 100 30.11 -38.15 5.99
CA GLU A 100 31.34 -38.52 6.72
C GLU A 100 31.52 -40.05 6.86
N ASP A 101 30.49 -40.82 6.52
CA ASP A 101 30.58 -42.27 6.44
C ASP A 101 31.55 -42.65 5.33
N MET A 102 32.59 -43.42 5.67
CA MET A 102 33.64 -43.99 4.81
C MET A 102 33.13 -44.81 3.58
N SER A 103 31.84 -44.74 3.26
CA SER A 103 31.13 -45.36 2.14
C SER A 103 31.12 -44.53 0.85
N GLY A 104 31.54 -43.26 0.88
CA GLY A 104 31.62 -42.40 -0.31
C GLY A 104 30.27 -42.07 -0.96
N LYS A 105 29.15 -42.29 -0.27
CA LYS A 105 27.81 -42.00 -0.78
C LYS A 105 27.49 -40.51 -0.59
N THR A 106 27.12 -39.83 -1.66
CA THR A 106 26.65 -38.43 -1.57
C THR A 106 25.16 -38.40 -1.25
N SER A 107 24.76 -37.53 -0.32
CA SER A 107 23.35 -37.32 0.02
C SER A 107 22.87 -35.94 -0.47
N PRO A 108 21.64 -35.83 -1.01
CA PRO A 108 21.08 -34.54 -1.38
C PRO A 108 20.81 -33.70 -0.13
N THR A 109 21.36 -32.50 -0.09
CA THR A 109 21.03 -31.48 0.92
C THR A 109 20.34 -30.28 0.26
N THR A 110 19.84 -29.33 1.05
CA THR A 110 19.31 -28.07 0.52
C THR A 110 19.92 -26.88 1.21
N THR A 111 20.40 -25.93 0.42
CA THR A 111 20.93 -24.66 0.92
C THR A 111 19.98 -23.54 0.53
N THR A 112 19.88 -22.52 1.37
CA THR A 112 18.94 -21.42 1.16
C THR A 112 19.66 -20.08 1.16
N VAL A 113 19.30 -19.20 0.24
CA VAL A 113 19.75 -17.80 0.20
C VAL A 113 18.54 -16.90 0.26
N ILE A 114 18.57 -15.87 1.13
CA ILE A 114 17.45 -14.95 1.35
C ILE A 114 17.92 -13.51 1.18
N SER A 115 17.10 -12.65 0.58
CA SER A 115 17.35 -11.22 0.53
C SER A 115 16.06 -10.42 0.60
N ASN A 116 16.15 -9.20 1.12
CA ASN A 116 15.06 -8.23 1.15
C ASN A 116 15.14 -7.32 -0.09
N PHE A 117 13.98 -6.95 -0.61
CA PHE A 117 13.85 -6.05 -1.75
C PHE A 117 12.90 -4.91 -1.39
N LYS A 118 13.20 -3.71 -1.90
CA LYS A 118 12.34 -2.52 -1.83
C LYS A 118 11.77 -2.12 -3.18
N THR A 119 12.26 -2.73 -4.25
CA THR A 119 11.87 -2.49 -5.63
C THR A 119 11.75 -3.81 -6.38
N THR A 120 11.02 -3.79 -7.49
CA THR A 120 10.82 -4.95 -8.37
C THR A 120 11.08 -4.52 -9.82
N PRO A 121 11.68 -5.36 -10.69
CA PRO A 121 12.05 -6.77 -10.53
C PRO A 121 13.23 -7.00 -9.57
N LEU A 122 13.69 -8.25 -9.48
CA LEU A 122 14.86 -8.63 -8.68
C LEU A 122 16.10 -7.83 -9.10
N SER A 123 17.06 -7.72 -8.18
CA SER A 123 18.31 -7.01 -8.47
C SER A 123 19.10 -7.74 -9.58
N PRO A 124 19.93 -7.02 -10.36
CA PRO A 124 20.71 -7.64 -11.43
C PRO A 124 21.59 -8.80 -10.96
N ILE A 125 22.14 -8.71 -9.74
CA ILE A 125 22.95 -9.77 -9.12
C ILE A 125 22.11 -11.03 -8.91
N TRP A 126 20.88 -10.89 -8.40
CA TRP A 126 19.97 -12.01 -8.21
C TRP A 126 19.55 -12.63 -9.55
N ILE A 127 19.20 -11.81 -10.53
CA ILE A 127 18.82 -12.28 -11.88
C ILE A 127 19.99 -13.07 -12.50
N LYS A 128 21.21 -12.53 -12.45
CA LYS A 128 22.42 -13.21 -12.94
C LYS A 128 22.64 -14.54 -12.22
N THR A 129 22.61 -14.53 -10.88
CA THR A 129 22.80 -15.73 -10.05
C THR A 129 21.79 -16.82 -10.40
N LEU A 130 20.50 -16.46 -10.52
CA LEU A 130 19.45 -17.41 -10.87
C LEU A 130 19.59 -17.92 -12.30
N THR A 131 19.99 -17.06 -13.24
CA THR A 131 20.22 -17.46 -14.64
C THR A 131 21.31 -18.54 -14.73
N GLU A 132 22.40 -18.38 -14.00
CA GLU A 132 23.54 -19.29 -14.00
C GLU A 132 23.29 -20.56 -13.17
N GLN A 133 22.61 -20.43 -12.03
CA GLN A 133 22.59 -21.47 -10.99
C GLN A 133 21.25 -22.18 -10.82
N LEU A 134 20.12 -21.64 -11.29
CA LEU A 134 18.82 -22.29 -11.11
C LEU A 134 18.78 -23.65 -11.79
N ARG A 135 18.35 -24.68 -11.05
CA ARG A 135 18.24 -26.08 -11.50
C ARG A 135 16.82 -26.63 -11.25
N ILE A 136 16.55 -27.76 -11.89
CA ILE A 136 15.33 -28.55 -11.68
C ILE A 136 15.27 -29.05 -10.23
N GLY A 137 14.09 -28.99 -9.63
CA GLY A 137 13.83 -29.38 -8.23
C GLY A 137 14.15 -28.30 -7.21
N GLU A 138 14.52 -27.09 -7.65
CA GLU A 138 14.75 -25.92 -6.80
C GLU A 138 13.49 -25.04 -6.69
N GLU A 139 13.52 -24.08 -5.76
CA GLU A 139 12.36 -23.24 -5.45
C GLU A 139 12.74 -21.78 -5.25
N LEU A 140 11.91 -20.88 -5.79
CA LEU A 140 11.88 -19.46 -5.46
C LEU A 140 10.62 -19.17 -4.64
N TYR A 141 10.79 -18.49 -3.52
CA TYR A 141 9.69 -18.15 -2.63
C TYR A 141 9.73 -16.67 -2.28
N PHE A 142 8.68 -15.95 -2.65
CA PHE A 142 8.49 -14.53 -2.43
C PHE A 142 7.49 -14.39 -1.28
N PHE A 143 7.92 -13.76 -0.19
CA PHE A 143 7.14 -13.69 1.04
C PHE A 143 7.32 -12.33 1.71
N ASP A 144 6.50 -12.08 2.73
CA ASP A 144 6.50 -10.79 3.46
C ASP A 144 6.29 -9.61 2.48
N ILE A 145 5.38 -9.82 1.52
CA ILE A 145 5.09 -8.88 0.44
C ILE A 145 4.20 -7.77 1.00
N VAL A 146 4.75 -6.57 1.11
CA VAL A 146 4.05 -5.37 1.57
C VAL A 146 3.77 -4.47 0.37
N ALA A 147 2.49 -4.17 0.15
CA ALA A 147 2.05 -3.25 -0.89
C ALA A 147 1.24 -2.10 -0.30
N LYS A 148 1.16 -0.99 -1.03
CA LYS A 148 0.35 0.17 -0.68
C LYS A 148 -0.66 0.50 -1.78
N ASP A 149 -1.82 0.98 -1.36
CA ASP A 149 -2.82 1.53 -2.26
C ASP A 149 -2.54 2.99 -2.63
N ALA A 150 -3.43 3.57 -3.43
CA ALA A 150 -3.34 4.98 -3.84
C ALA A 150 -3.43 5.98 -2.68
N LEU A 151 -3.99 5.58 -1.53
CA LEU A 151 -4.08 6.40 -0.32
C LEU A 151 -2.90 6.18 0.64
N GLY A 152 -1.92 5.34 0.25
CA GLY A 152 -0.74 5.04 1.05
C GLY A 152 -0.98 4.03 2.17
N ARG A 153 -2.13 3.36 2.22
CA ARG A 153 -2.41 2.34 3.24
C ARG A 153 -1.62 1.08 2.92
N LEU A 154 -0.84 0.60 3.90
CA LEU A 154 -0.03 -0.61 3.77
C LEU A 154 -0.84 -1.86 4.04
N MET A 155 -0.60 -2.89 3.22
CA MET A 155 -1.27 -4.18 3.29
C MET A 155 -0.28 -5.30 2.96
N PHE A 156 -0.45 -6.45 3.60
CA PHE A 156 0.24 -7.66 3.23
C PHE A 156 -0.47 -8.32 2.06
N ALA A 157 0.29 -8.68 1.03
CA ALA A 157 -0.16 -9.49 -0.08
C ALA A 157 0.21 -10.97 0.16
N PRO A 158 -0.52 -11.92 -0.43
CA PRO A 158 -0.20 -13.35 -0.32
C PRO A 158 1.20 -13.66 -0.86
N ASP A 159 1.84 -14.68 -0.30
CA ASP A 159 3.13 -15.16 -0.79
C ASP A 159 3.01 -15.82 -2.18
N LEU A 160 4.12 -15.86 -2.91
CA LEU A 160 4.22 -16.50 -4.23
C LEU A 160 5.35 -17.54 -4.21
N ARG A 161 5.07 -18.76 -4.68
CA ARG A 161 6.06 -19.85 -4.72
C ARG A 161 6.19 -20.39 -6.13
N ILE A 162 7.42 -20.48 -6.62
CA ILE A 162 7.75 -21.03 -7.94
C ILE A 162 8.65 -22.25 -7.73
N LYS A 163 8.13 -23.44 -8.03
CA LYS A 163 8.91 -24.69 -8.03
C LYS A 163 9.34 -25.02 -9.45
N VAL A 164 10.62 -25.34 -9.62
CA VAL A 164 11.20 -25.64 -10.93
C VAL A 164 11.14 -27.14 -11.19
N LYS A 165 10.60 -27.55 -12.34
CA LYS A 165 10.59 -28.94 -12.82
C LYS A 165 11.25 -29.10 -14.18
#